data_AF-A0A497KZ04-F1
#
_entry.id   AF-A0A497KZ04-F1
#
_cell.length_a   1.000
_cell.length_b   1.000
_cell.length_c   1.000
_cell.angle_alpha   90.00
_cell.angle_beta   90.00
_cell.angle_gamma   90.00
#
_symmetry.space_group_name_H-M   'P 1'
#
loop_
_entity.id
_entity.type
_entity.pdbx_description
1 polymer ?
#
loop_
_entity_poly.entity_id
_entity_poly.type
_entity_poly.pdbx_seq_one_letter_code
_entity_poly.pdbx_strand_id
1 'polypeptide(L)' 'HIVPKYAFKAYGASRWLVEGPVEKTWGGCDLVVVDKKGMRGSDRRFVVSVAEELGLEVLII' A
#
# COMPACT_ATOMS: atom_id res chain seq x y z
N HIS A 1 5.82 -0.71 7.22
CA HIS A 1 6.93 -1.01 6.26
C HIS A 1 6.87 -0.07 5.06
N ILE A 2 7.96 0.08 4.31
CA ILE A 2 8.00 0.90 3.08
C ILE A 2 7.98 -0.01 1.86
N VAL A 3 7.07 0.26 0.92
CA VAL A 3 6.95 -0.50 -0.33
C VAL A 3 7.26 0.43 -1.51
N PRO A 4 8.38 0.23 -2.20
CA PRO A 4 8.83 1.15 -3.25
C PRO A 4 8.11 0.87 -4.58
N LYS A 5 8.03 1.89 -5.44
CA LYS A 5 7.39 1.83 -6.78
C LYS A 5 7.80 0.61 -7.60
N TYR A 6 9.08 0.23 -7.57
CA TYR A 6 9.59 -0.87 -8.38
C TYR A 6 9.05 -2.24 -7.95
N ALA A 7 8.55 -2.39 -6.72
CA ALA A 7 7.90 -3.63 -6.28
C ALA A 7 6.62 -3.91 -7.09
N PHE A 8 5.81 -2.89 -7.34
CA PHE A 8 4.62 -3.00 -8.19
C PHE A 8 4.96 -3.29 -9.66
N LYS A 9 6.15 -2.87 -10.12
CA LYS A 9 6.65 -3.24 -11.46
C LYS A 9 7.07 -4.71 -11.52
N ALA A 10 7.72 -5.22 -10.48
CA ALA A 10 8.24 -6.58 -10.43
C ALA A 10 7.15 -7.63 -10.18
N TYR A 11 6.19 -7.31 -9.31
CA TYR A 11 5.19 -8.27 -8.81
C TYR A 11 3.76 -7.95 -9.24
N GLY A 12 3.56 -6.85 -9.97
CA GLY A 12 2.22 -6.36 -10.31
C GLY A 12 1.46 -5.82 -9.09
N ALA A 13 0.17 -5.57 -9.27
CA ALA A 13 -0.76 -5.17 -8.21
C ALA A 13 -1.14 -6.38 -7.33
N SER A 14 -0.16 -6.91 -6.60
CA SER A 14 -0.34 -8.05 -5.69
C SER A 14 -0.80 -7.56 -4.31
N ARG A 15 -1.84 -8.19 -3.75
CA ARG A 15 -2.37 -7.85 -2.41
C ARG A 15 -1.32 -7.98 -1.32
N TRP A 16 -0.38 -8.93 -1.49
CA TRP A 16 0.73 -9.13 -0.57
C TRP A 16 1.62 -7.88 -0.41
N LEU A 17 1.66 -6.99 -1.42
CA LEU A 17 2.40 -5.73 -1.32
C LEU A 17 1.75 -4.72 -0.36
N VAL A 18 0.54 -4.99 0.13
CA VAL A 18 -0.17 -4.17 1.12
C VAL A 18 -0.37 -4.97 2.41
N GLU A 19 -0.92 -6.17 2.32
CA GLU A 19 -1.24 -7.02 3.47
C GLU A 19 0.01 -7.48 4.22
N GLY A 20 1.04 -7.96 3.51
CA GLY A 20 2.27 -8.46 4.13
C GLY A 20 2.98 -7.40 5.00
N PRO A 21 3.17 -6.17 4.51
CA PRO A 21 3.60 -5.03 5.31
C PRO A 21 2.78 -4.78 6.58
N VAL A 22 1.45 -4.87 6.50
CA VAL A 22 0.54 -4.61 7.61
C VAL A 22 0.66 -5.72 8.65
N GLU A 23 0.53 -6.98 8.24
CA GLU A 23 0.61 -8.18 9.11
C GLU A 23 1.94 -8.27 9.86
N LYS A 24 3.03 -7.86 9.22
CA LYS A 24 4.38 -7.92 9.80
C LYS A 24 4.73 -6.70 10.66
N THR A 25 3.88 -5.68 10.70
CA THR A 25 4.15 -4.50 11.54
C THR A 25 3.79 -4.82 12.98
N TRP A 26 4.80 -4.83 13.86
CA TRP A 26 4.59 -5.03 15.29
C TRP A 26 3.70 -3.92 15.85
N GLY A 27 2.61 -4.30 16.53
CA GLY A 27 1.66 -3.35 17.11
C GLY A 27 0.56 -2.92 16.14
N GLY A 28 0.52 -3.49 14.93
CA GLY A 28 -0.49 -3.20 13.93
C GLY A 28 -0.12 -2.03 13.01
N CYS A 29 -1.06 -1.64 12.17
CA CYS A 29 -0.94 -0.50 11.26
C CYS A 29 -2.29 0.21 11.26
N ASP A 30 -2.28 1.53 11.45
CA ASP A 30 -3.51 2.34 11.42
C ASP A 30 -3.58 3.23 10.18
N LEU A 31 -2.43 3.49 9.54
CA LEU A 31 -2.28 4.47 8.46
C LEU A 31 -1.41 3.94 7.32
N VAL A 32 -1.91 4.07 6.09
CA VAL A 32 -1.17 3.85 4.85
C VAL A 32 -0.88 5.20 4.19
N VAL A 33 0.41 5.50 4.00
CA VAL A 33 0.85 6.71 3.28
C VAL A 33 1.22 6.37 1.85
N VAL A 34 0.62 7.08 0.90
CA VAL A 34 0.80 6.88 -0.55
C VAL A 34 1.41 8.14 -1.17
N ASP A 35 2.64 8.03 -1.68
CA ASP A 35 3.22 9.05 -2.54
C ASP A 35 2.54 9.05 -3.92
N LYS A 36 1.77 10.12 -4.19
CA LYS A 36 0.96 10.28 -5.40
C LYS A 36 1.80 10.34 -6.67
N LYS A 37 2.98 10.96 -6.62
CA LYS A 37 3.87 11.12 -7.79
C LYS A 37 4.83 9.93 -7.92
N GLY A 38 5.16 9.30 -6.81
CA GLY A 38 5.97 8.09 -6.73
C GLY A 38 5.28 6.87 -7.35
N MET A 39 3.95 6.81 -7.39
CA MET A 39 3.20 5.63 -7.81
C MET A 39 2.38 5.84 -9.10
N ARG A 40 2.15 4.77 -9.87
CA ARG A 40 1.23 4.83 -11.02
C ARG A 40 -0.20 4.96 -10.52
N GLY A 41 -1.06 5.58 -11.33
CA GLY A 41 -2.46 5.79 -10.96
C GLY A 41 -3.25 4.50 -10.72
N SER A 42 -2.96 3.44 -11.48
CA SER A 42 -3.54 2.10 -11.29
C SER A 42 -3.16 1.49 -9.95
N ASP A 43 -1.86 1.49 -9.65
CA ASP A 43 -1.29 0.87 -8.46
C ASP A 43 -1.74 1.62 -7.22
N ARG A 44 -1.83 2.96 -7.31
CA ARG A 44 -2.39 3.78 -6.23
C ARG A 44 -3.83 3.39 -5.92
N ARG A 45 -4.72 3.33 -6.93
CA ARG A 45 -6.13 2.94 -6.69
C ARG A 45 -6.24 1.54 -6.08
N PHE A 46 -5.38 0.63 -6.53
CA PHE A 46 -5.30 -0.70 -5.95
C PHE A 46 -4.90 -0.66 -4.47
N VAL A 47 -3.83 0.06 -4.11
CA VAL A 47 -3.38 0.19 -2.72
C VAL A 47 -4.46 0.82 -1.85
N VAL A 48 -5.11 1.89 -2.32
CA VAL A 48 -6.22 2.56 -1.61
C VAL A 48 -7.35 1.56 -1.34
N SER A 49 -7.81 0.83 -2.36
CA SER A 49 -8.89 -0.16 -2.21
C SER A 49 -8.55 -1.22 -1.17
N VAL A 50 -7.34 -1.78 -1.20
CA VAL A 50 -6.94 -2.82 -0.25
C VAL A 50 -6.78 -2.24 1.16
N ALA A 51 -6.23 -1.02 1.30
CA ALA A 51 -6.10 -0.36 2.60
C ALA A 51 -7.46 -0.06 3.24
N GLU A 52 -8.42 0.44 2.45
CA GLU A 52 -9.79 0.69 2.90
C GLU A 52 -10.51 -0.60 3.32
N GLU A 53 -10.33 -1.71 2.58
CA GLU A 53 -10.85 -3.04 2.96
C GLU A 53 -10.28 -3.53 4.30
N LEU A 54 -9.03 -3.21 4.58
CA LEU A 54 -8.35 -3.54 5.84
C LEU A 54 -8.72 -2.59 7.00
N GLY A 55 -9.57 -1.59 6.75
CA GLY A 55 -9.98 -0.61 7.75
C GLY A 55 -8.89 0.40 8.11
N LEU A 56 -7.91 0.60 7.22
CA LEU A 56 -6.78 1.51 7.44
C LEU A 56 -7.12 2.91 6.96
N GLU A 57 -6.62 3.92 7.67
CA GLU A 57 -6.64 5.30 7.17
C GLU A 57 -5.67 5.43 5.98
N VAL A 58 -6.05 6.24 4.98
CA VAL A 58 -5.22 6.47 3.79
C VAL A 58 -4.87 7.95 3.68
N LEU A 59 -3.57 8.25 3.73
CA LEU A 59 -3.05 9.58 3.47
C LEU A 59 -2.30 9.60 2.14
N ILE A 60 -2.69 10.51 1.24
CA ILE A 60 -2.04 10.70 -0.05
C ILE A 60 -1.20 11.98 0.00
N ILE A 61 0.10 11.86 -0.25
CA ILE A 61 1.08 12.96 -0.28
C ILE A 61 1.65 13.21 -1.68
#